data_AF-A0A6I0DSV3-F1
#
_entry.id   AF-A0A6I0DSV3-F1
#
_cell.length_a   1.000
_cell.length_b   1.000
_cell.length_c   1.000
_cell.angle_alpha   90.00
_cell.angle_beta   90.00
_cell.angle_gamma   90.00
#
_symmetry.space_group_name_H-M   'P 1'
#
loop_
_entity.id
_entity.type
_entity.pdbx_description
1 polymer ?
#
loop_
_entity_poly.entity_id
_entity_poly.type
_entity_poly.pdbx_seq_one_letter_code
_entity_poly.pdbx_strand_id
1 'polypeptide(L)'
;MSTVLQTIRSLLKFKDFTTISEIASTAGLKRAFVLEVVNQNGQFVWRNRRNGHITRVDPKSELAQQLWQSGDYYRIEAYGAWSREGDQIVFNGHDELKKRLLSDRWTGGLGDSWKIEIIEDTEENRKEVEAAGIRPWSEAVIDDRLWREVA
;
A
#
# COMPACT_ATOMS: atom_id res chain seq x y z
N MET A 1 -1.01 -8.08 -20.68
CA MET A 1 -0.25 -6.93 -20.11
C MET A 1 -0.96 -5.66 -20.51
N SER A 2 -1.17 -4.74 -19.58
CA SER A 2 -1.99 -3.53 -19.77
C SER A 2 -1.18 -2.42 -20.45
N THR A 3 -1.54 -2.08 -21.69
CA THR A 3 -0.75 -1.25 -22.62
C THR A 3 -0.79 0.23 -22.24
N VAL A 4 -1.95 0.74 -21.81
CA VAL A 4 -2.13 2.13 -21.38
C VAL A 4 -1.44 2.34 -20.03
N LEU A 5 -1.60 1.43 -19.07
CA LEU A 5 -0.95 1.54 -17.76
C LEU A 5 0.58 1.57 -17.88
N GLN A 6 1.15 0.66 -18.68
CA GLN A 6 2.59 0.59 -18.89
C GLN A 6 3.12 1.86 -19.57
N THR A 7 2.36 2.41 -20.53
CA THR A 7 2.72 3.66 -21.19
C THR A 7 2.72 4.84 -20.23
N ILE A 8 1.66 5.00 -19.42
CA ILE A 8 1.59 6.06 -18.39
C ILE A 8 2.78 5.95 -17.44
N ARG A 9 3.07 4.75 -16.92
CA ARG A 9 4.21 4.54 -16.01
C ARG A 9 5.55 4.86 -16.66
N SER A 10 5.74 4.49 -17.91
CA SER A 10 6.99 4.73 -18.62
C SER A 10 7.21 6.23 -18.86
N LEU A 11 6.15 6.96 -19.23
CA LEU A 11 6.19 8.41 -19.40
C LEU A 11 6.45 9.12 -18.06
N LEU A 12 5.77 8.71 -17.00
CA LEU A 12 5.91 9.31 -15.66
C LEU A 12 7.23 8.94 -14.95
N LYS A 13 7.96 7.92 -15.42
CA LYS A 13 9.35 7.69 -14.95
C LYS A 13 10.31 8.76 -15.42
N PHE A 14 10.00 9.43 -16.53
CA PHE A 14 10.86 10.45 -17.14
C PHE A 14 10.35 11.88 -16.95
N LYS A 15 9.03 12.06 -16.75
CA LYS A 15 8.37 13.37 -16.64
C LYS A 15 7.46 13.43 -15.42
N ASP A 16 7.26 14.64 -14.89
CA ASP A 16 6.32 14.87 -13.78
C ASP A 16 4.84 14.71 -14.18
N PHE A 17 4.54 14.79 -15.49
CA PHE A 17 3.19 14.64 -16.00
C PHE A 17 3.16 14.11 -17.44
N THR A 18 2.00 13.60 -17.83
CA THR A 18 1.68 13.23 -19.21
C THR A 18 0.25 13.61 -19.57
N THR A 19 -0.10 13.51 -20.85
CA THR A 19 -1.44 13.82 -21.38
C THR A 19 -2.02 12.65 -22.15
N ILE A 20 -3.35 12.62 -22.30
CA ILE A 20 -4.05 11.61 -23.12
C ILE A 20 -3.47 11.53 -24.55
N SER A 21 -3.10 12.67 -25.14
CA SER A 21 -2.51 12.70 -26.48
C SER A 21 -1.14 12.01 -26.53
N GLU A 22 -0.31 12.23 -25.52
CA GLU A 22 1.04 11.68 -25.46
C GLU A 22 1.04 10.18 -25.18
N ILE A 23 0.16 9.74 -24.28
CA ILE A 23 -0.09 8.32 -24.01
C ILE A 23 -0.58 7.64 -25.29
N ALA A 24 -1.57 8.22 -25.98
CA ALA A 24 -2.10 7.68 -27.22
C ALA A 24 -1.03 7.56 -28.32
N SER A 25 -0.19 8.60 -28.49
CA SER A 25 0.90 8.60 -29.46
C SER A 25 1.95 7.54 -29.16
N THR A 26 2.34 7.39 -27.88
CA THR A 26 3.37 6.44 -27.46
C THR A 26 2.88 4.99 -27.52
N ALA A 27 1.61 4.76 -27.15
CA ALA A 27 0.99 3.44 -27.16
C ALA A 27 0.46 3.00 -28.54
N GLY A 28 0.42 3.91 -29.54
CA GLY A 28 -0.19 3.63 -30.84
C GLY A 28 -1.71 3.46 -30.79
N LEU A 29 -2.38 4.11 -29.83
CA LEU A 29 -3.81 3.96 -29.57
C LEU A 29 -4.61 5.22 -29.96
N LYS A 30 -5.92 5.08 -30.13
CA LYS A 30 -6.81 6.24 -30.34
C LYS A 30 -6.94 7.02 -29.03
N ARG A 31 -6.89 8.36 -29.11
CA ARG A 31 -7.08 9.25 -27.93
C ARG A 31 -8.38 8.97 -27.17
N ALA A 32 -9.46 8.69 -27.90
CA ALA A 32 -10.76 8.37 -27.30
C ALA A 32 -10.69 7.11 -26.41
N PHE A 33 -10.00 6.07 -26.89
CA PHE A 33 -9.81 4.83 -26.14
C PHE A 33 -8.98 5.06 -24.87
N VAL A 34 -7.87 5.80 -24.97
CA VAL A 34 -7.05 6.14 -23.80
C VAL A 34 -7.85 6.95 -22.78
N LEU A 35 -8.68 7.89 -23.23
CA LEU A 35 -9.55 8.67 -22.34
C LEU A 35 -10.57 7.79 -21.62
N GLU A 36 -11.18 6.83 -22.32
CA GLU A 36 -12.12 5.88 -21.74
C GLU A 36 -11.45 5.01 -20.67
N VAL A 37 -10.30 4.41 -20.98
CA VAL A 37 -9.51 3.60 -20.04
C VAL A 37 -9.11 4.43 -18.81
N VAL A 38 -8.63 5.67 -19.00
CA VAL A 38 -8.24 6.53 -17.88
C VAL A 38 -9.45 6.91 -17.01
N ASN A 39 -10.61 7.21 -17.61
CA ASN A 39 -11.80 7.55 -16.85
C ASN A 39 -12.36 6.34 -16.07
N GLN A 40 -12.32 5.15 -16.67
CA GLN A 40 -12.75 3.91 -16.01
C GLN A 40 -11.88 3.55 -14.80
N ASN A 41 -10.59 3.90 -14.84
CA ASN A 41 -9.64 3.67 -13.77
C ASN A 41 -9.38 4.94 -12.95
N GLY A 42 -10.30 5.90 -12.96
CA GLY A 42 -10.10 7.23 -12.38
C GLY A 42 -9.69 7.22 -10.91
N GLN A 43 -10.11 6.23 -10.14
CA GLN A 43 -9.71 6.03 -8.73
C GLN A 43 -8.21 5.77 -8.54
N PHE A 44 -7.51 5.27 -9.57
CA PHE A 44 -6.08 4.98 -9.54
C PHE A 44 -5.24 6.07 -10.22
N VAL A 45 -5.88 7.13 -10.74
CA VAL A 45 -5.23 8.15 -11.57
C VAL A 45 -5.36 9.52 -10.92
N TRP A 46 -4.22 10.13 -10.61
CA TRP A 46 -4.17 11.52 -10.17
C TRP A 46 -4.03 12.41 -11.39
N ARG A 47 -4.96 13.38 -11.47
CA ARG A 47 -5.00 14.35 -12.55
C ARG A 47 -5.18 15.76 -12.03
N ASN A 48 -4.52 16.71 -12.67
CA ASN A 48 -4.79 18.12 -12.45
C ASN A 48 -6.10 18.49 -13.16
N ARG A 49 -7.12 18.88 -12.38
CA ARG A 49 -8.45 19.20 -12.90
C ARG A 49 -8.49 20.41 -13.84
N ARG A 50 -7.49 21.31 -13.78
CA ARG A 50 -7.47 22.55 -14.59
C ARG A 50 -7.02 22.31 -16.03
N ASN A 51 -6.09 21.38 -16.26
CA ASN A 51 -5.48 21.14 -17.57
C ASN A 51 -5.55 19.68 -18.04
N GLY A 52 -6.10 18.78 -17.22
CA GLY A 52 -6.25 17.35 -17.55
C GLY A 52 -4.95 16.56 -17.56
N HIS A 53 -3.84 17.12 -17.05
CA HIS A 53 -2.56 16.42 -16.98
C HIS A 53 -2.64 15.29 -15.96
N ILE A 54 -2.14 14.11 -16.35
CA ILE A 54 -2.00 12.94 -15.48
C ILE A 54 -0.63 13.03 -14.83
N THR A 55 -0.58 13.00 -13.50
CA THR A 55 0.65 13.17 -12.72
C THR A 55 1.07 11.90 -11.99
N ARG A 56 0.12 11.00 -11.70
CA ARG A 56 0.41 9.72 -11.05
C ARG A 56 -0.62 8.67 -11.46
N VAL A 57 -0.16 7.42 -11.55
CA VAL A 57 -1.03 6.24 -11.62
C VAL A 57 -0.52 5.19 -10.65
N ASP A 58 -1.37 4.71 -9.75
CA ASP A 58 -0.93 3.79 -8.70
C ASP A 58 -2.03 2.82 -8.23
N PRO A 59 -2.38 1.80 -9.05
CA PRO A 59 -3.28 0.73 -8.62
C PRO A 59 -2.70 -0.13 -7.49
N LYS A 60 -1.36 -0.14 -7.33
CA LYS A 60 -0.68 -0.99 -6.35
C LYS A 60 -0.88 -0.51 -4.94
N SER A 61 -0.82 0.80 -4.70
CA SER A 61 -1.06 1.36 -3.35
C SER A 61 -2.48 1.06 -2.85
N GLU A 62 -3.49 1.18 -3.71
CA GLU A 62 -4.87 0.85 -3.35
C GLU A 62 -5.05 -0.64 -3.05
N LEU A 63 -4.43 -1.51 -3.85
CA LEU A 63 -4.42 -2.96 -3.59
C LEU A 63 -3.67 -3.33 -2.32
N ALA A 64 -2.53 -2.69 -2.06
CA ALA A 64 -1.78 -2.87 -0.83
C ALA A 64 -2.65 -2.48 0.38
N GLN A 65 -3.39 -1.37 0.28
CA GLN A 65 -4.29 -0.95 1.34
C GLN A 65 -5.44 -1.96 1.55
N GLN A 66 -6.06 -2.45 0.47
CA GLN A 66 -7.12 -3.46 0.55
C GLN A 66 -6.62 -4.77 1.16
N LEU A 67 -5.45 -5.26 0.74
CA LEU A 67 -4.81 -6.45 1.29
C LEU A 67 -4.45 -6.25 2.76
N TRP A 68 -3.94 -5.08 3.14
CA TRP A 68 -3.68 -4.77 4.54
C TRP A 68 -4.96 -4.76 5.39
N GLN A 69 -6.05 -4.22 4.85
CA GLN A 69 -7.35 -4.17 5.52
C GLN A 69 -8.04 -5.54 5.63
N SER A 70 -7.64 -6.53 4.83
CA SER A 70 -8.17 -7.91 4.94
C SER A 70 -7.90 -8.55 6.30
N GLY A 71 -6.81 -8.16 6.97
CA GLY A 71 -6.36 -8.78 8.22
C GLY A 71 -5.48 -10.02 8.04
N ASP A 72 -5.27 -10.48 6.79
CA ASP A 72 -4.54 -11.71 6.49
C ASP A 72 -3.01 -11.59 6.66
N TYR A 73 -2.51 -10.38 6.94
CA TYR A 73 -1.08 -10.12 7.01
C TYR A 73 -0.66 -9.31 8.22
N TYR A 74 0.59 -9.52 8.65
CA TYR A 74 1.29 -8.73 9.66
C TYR A 74 2.59 -8.14 9.13
N ARG A 75 3.08 -7.07 9.73
CA ARG A 75 4.40 -6.51 9.46
C ARG A 75 5.14 -6.18 10.75
N ILE A 76 6.47 -6.15 10.66
CA ILE A 76 7.32 -5.71 11.77
C ILE A 76 7.55 -4.21 11.62
N GLU A 77 7.24 -3.46 12.67
CA GLU A 77 7.49 -2.02 12.75
C GLU A 77 8.32 -1.69 13.99
N ALA A 78 9.05 -0.58 13.96
CA ALA A 78 9.65 -0.06 15.17
C ALA A 78 8.56 0.50 16.11
N TYR A 79 8.77 0.37 17.42
CA TYR A 79 8.03 1.15 18.41
C TYR A 79 8.95 2.10 19.16
N GLY A 80 8.37 3.18 19.68
CA GLY A 80 9.06 4.13 20.53
C GLY A 80 8.50 5.54 20.43
N ALA A 81 8.68 6.28 21.51
CA ALA A 81 8.22 7.65 21.73
C ALA A 81 9.01 8.69 20.93
N TRP A 82 10.32 8.73 21.17
CA TRP A 82 11.26 9.74 20.68
C TRP A 82 12.45 9.10 19.95
N SER A 83 12.66 7.81 20.17
CA SER A 83 13.71 6.97 19.61
C SER A 83 13.16 5.56 19.38
N ARG A 84 13.83 4.77 18.53
CA ARG A 84 13.52 3.35 18.38
C ARG A 84 13.88 2.61 19.67
N GLU A 85 12.86 2.05 20.33
CA GLU A 85 13.01 1.27 21.57
C GLU A 85 13.04 -0.24 21.28
N GLY A 86 12.41 -0.67 20.18
CA GLY A 86 12.38 -2.06 19.75
C GLY A 86 11.51 -2.26 18.53
N ASP A 87 11.18 -3.52 18.26
CA ASP A 87 10.34 -3.95 17.14
C ASP A 87 9.04 -4.59 17.65
N GLN A 88 7.95 -4.33 16.92
CA GLN A 88 6.61 -4.80 17.23
C GLN A 88 5.95 -5.44 16.01
N ILE A 89 5.06 -6.40 16.27
CA ILE A 89 4.20 -7.02 15.28
C ILE A 89 2.91 -6.21 15.16
N VAL A 90 2.59 -5.77 13.94
CA VAL A 90 1.37 -5.01 13.63
C VAL A 90 0.54 -5.80 12.63
N PHE A 91 -0.77 -5.94 12.88
CA PHE A 91 -1.75 -6.52 11.96
C PHE A 91 -3.14 -5.92 12.20
N ASN A 92 -4.08 -6.12 11.28
CA ASN A 92 -5.47 -5.66 11.39
C ASN A 92 -6.42 -6.79 11.79
N GLY A 93 -7.52 -6.44 12.47
CA GLY A 93 -8.49 -7.41 12.97
C GLY A 93 -7.93 -8.33 14.07
N HIS A 94 -8.54 -9.50 14.22
CA HIS A 94 -8.15 -10.55 15.18
C HIS A 94 -8.01 -10.04 16.64
N ASP A 95 -9.03 -9.30 17.12
CA ASP A 95 -8.98 -8.59 18.41
C ASP A 95 -8.66 -9.51 19.61
N GLU A 96 -9.18 -10.74 19.61
CA GLU A 96 -8.91 -11.71 20.69
C GLU A 96 -7.44 -12.19 20.69
N LEU A 97 -6.86 -12.39 19.51
CA LEU A 97 -5.44 -12.72 19.38
C LEU A 97 -4.56 -11.55 19.84
N LYS A 98 -4.94 -10.32 19.43
CA LYS A 98 -4.24 -9.10 19.89
C LYS A 98 -4.25 -8.99 21.40
N LYS A 99 -5.42 -9.02 22.03
CA LYS A 99 -5.55 -8.93 23.49
C LYS A 99 -4.68 -9.96 24.24
N ARG A 100 -4.53 -11.16 23.68
CA ARG A 100 -3.72 -12.22 24.27
C ARG A 100 -2.21 -11.95 24.17
N LEU A 101 -1.76 -11.36 23.07
CA LEU A 101 -0.34 -11.14 22.76
C LEU A 101 0.16 -9.75 23.17
N LEU A 102 -0.74 -8.81 23.45
CA LEU A 102 -0.38 -7.47 23.90
C LEU A 102 0.39 -7.51 25.22
N SER A 103 1.47 -6.75 25.27
CA SER A 103 2.28 -6.50 26.45
C SER A 103 2.35 -5.01 26.75
N ASP A 104 2.26 -4.68 28.03
CA ASP A 104 2.53 -3.35 28.55
C ASP A 104 4.03 -3.06 28.46
N ARG A 105 4.40 -1.98 27.76
CA ARG A 105 5.77 -1.48 27.72
C ARG A 105 5.85 -0.02 28.12
N TRP A 106 6.87 0.31 28.89
CA TRP A 106 7.24 1.70 29.13
C TRP A 106 8.15 2.17 28.02
N THR A 107 7.84 3.32 27.45
CA THR A 107 8.67 4.01 26.45
C THR A 107 9.00 5.42 26.95
N GLY A 108 10.11 5.98 26.45
CA GLY A 108 10.53 7.34 26.76
C GLY A 108 11.70 7.39 27.76
N GLY A 109 12.02 8.60 28.21
CA GLY A 109 13.21 8.88 29.01
C GLY A 109 12.90 9.25 30.46
N LEU A 110 13.96 9.53 31.23
CA LEU A 110 13.85 10.07 32.58
C LEU A 110 13.06 11.40 32.56
N GLY A 111 11.89 11.41 33.21
CA GLY A 111 11.01 12.58 33.31
C GLY A 111 9.93 12.70 32.24
N ASP A 112 9.96 11.87 31.19
CA ASP A 112 8.96 11.83 30.13
C ASP A 112 8.82 10.40 29.58
N SER A 113 8.17 9.55 30.39
CA SER A 113 7.90 8.15 30.04
C SER A 113 6.42 7.85 30.20
N TRP A 114 5.89 7.01 29.30
CA TRP A 114 4.51 6.56 29.33
C TRP A 114 4.40 5.10 28.94
N LYS A 115 3.25 4.50 29.27
CA LYS A 115 2.92 3.14 28.87
C LYS A 115 2.34 3.11 27.46
N ILE A 116 2.78 2.12 26.68
CA ILE A 116 2.21 1.72 25.41
C ILE A 116 1.85 0.23 25.49
N GLU A 117 0.85 -0.18 24.73
CA GLU A 117 0.51 -1.58 24.53
C GLU A 117 1.02 -1.98 23.15
N ILE A 118 1.88 -2.99 23.08
CA ILE A 118 2.46 -3.49 21.83
C ILE A 118 2.42 -5.01 21.79
N ILE A 119 2.56 -5.59 20.60
CA ILE A 119 2.89 -7.01 20.46
C ILE A 119 4.37 -7.08 20.12
N GLU A 120 5.19 -7.54 21.05
CA GLU A 120 6.64 -7.62 20.82
C GLU A 120 7.00 -8.58 19.70
N ASP A 121 8.02 -8.19 18.95
CA ASP A 121 8.58 -9.02 17.90
C ASP A 121 9.48 -10.14 18.46
N THR A 122 8.86 -11.24 18.90
CA THR A 122 9.53 -12.47 19.35
C THR A 122 9.21 -13.65 18.42
N GLU A 123 10.06 -14.69 18.44
CA GLU A 123 9.82 -15.90 17.65
C GLU A 123 8.51 -16.59 18.07
N GLU A 124 8.19 -16.58 19.36
CA GLU A 124 6.96 -17.13 19.92
C GLU A 124 5.72 -16.37 19.42
N ASN A 125 5.75 -15.03 19.49
CA ASN A 125 4.63 -14.21 19.03
C ASN A 125 4.42 -14.33 17.52
N ARG A 126 5.50 -14.37 16.73
CA ARG A 126 5.41 -14.63 15.28
C ARG A 126 4.74 -15.97 14.99
N LYS A 127 5.17 -17.04 15.68
CA LYS A 127 4.56 -18.37 15.52
C LYS A 127 3.09 -18.39 15.88
N GLU A 128 2.67 -17.68 16.94
CA GLU A 128 1.25 -17.58 17.30
C GLU A 128 0.43 -16.80 16.26
N VAL A 129 0.97 -15.71 15.72
CA VAL A 129 0.34 -14.92 14.66
C VAL A 129 0.20 -15.74 13.37
N GLU A 130 1.26 -16.45 12.97
CA GLU A 130 1.25 -17.34 11.81
C GLU A 130 0.32 -18.55 12.00
N ALA A 131 0.24 -19.11 13.21
CA ALA A 131 -0.69 -20.19 13.54
C ALA A 131 -2.16 -19.74 13.48
N ALA A 132 -2.43 -18.45 13.67
CA ALA A 132 -3.76 -17.86 13.46
C ALA A 132 -4.08 -17.61 11.97
N GLY A 133 -3.17 -17.96 11.05
CA GLY A 133 -3.34 -17.82 9.61
C GLY A 133 -2.86 -16.48 9.05
N ILE A 134 -2.28 -15.61 9.87
CA ILE A 134 -1.81 -14.28 9.47
C ILE A 134 -0.38 -14.38 8.95
N ARG A 135 -0.12 -13.94 7.72
CA ARG A 135 1.17 -14.13 7.04
C ARG A 135 2.06 -12.89 7.07
N PRO A 136 3.38 -13.02 6.93
CA PRO A 136 4.25 -11.85 6.85
C PRO A 136 3.98 -11.02 5.60
N TRP A 137 3.96 -9.69 5.75
CA TRP A 137 3.70 -8.74 4.65
C TRP A 137 4.72 -8.84 3.51
N SER A 138 5.92 -9.33 3.79
CA SER A 138 6.93 -9.61 2.77
C SER A 138 6.50 -10.65 1.73
N GLU A 139 5.52 -11.50 2.06
CA GLU A 139 4.94 -12.49 1.15
C GLU A 139 3.75 -11.94 0.35
N ALA A 140 3.30 -10.72 0.62
CA ALA A 140 2.16 -10.12 -0.08
C ALA A 140 2.49 -9.88 -1.55
N VAL A 141 1.74 -10.53 -2.45
CA VAL A 141 1.86 -10.32 -3.90
C VAL A 141 0.85 -9.27 -4.36
N ILE A 142 1.34 -8.08 -4.70
CA ILE A 142 0.53 -6.97 -5.20
C ILE A 142 0.70 -6.84 -6.73
N ASP A 143 -0.38 -7.13 -7.46
CA ASP A 143 -0.43 -7.20 -8.93
C ASP A 143 -1.46 -6.22 -9.48
N ASP A 144 -1.30 -5.70 -10.71
CA ASP A 144 -2.12 -4.62 -11.30
C ASP A 144 -3.55 -5.04 -11.69
N ARG A 145 -4.13 -6.06 -11.06
CA ARG A 145 -5.41 -6.70 -11.42
C ARG A 145 -6.63 -5.78 -11.31
N LEU A 146 -6.55 -4.71 -10.52
CA LEU A 146 -7.64 -3.72 -10.47
C LEU A 146 -7.68 -2.82 -11.71
N TRP A 147 -6.57 -2.72 -12.45
CA TRP A 147 -6.55 -1.92 -13.67
C TRP A 147 -7.31 -2.64 -14.78
N ARG A 148 -8.30 -1.95 -15.36
CA ARG A 148 -9.16 -2.49 -16.42
C ARG A 148 -8.91 -1.76 -17.73
N GLU A 149 -8.50 -2.47 -18.77
CA GLU A 149 -8.51 -1.96 -20.14
C GLU A 149 -9.66 -2.66 -20.86
N VAL A 150 -10.61 -1.90 -21.41
CA VAL A 150 -11.64 -2.49 -22.27
C VAL A 150 -10.91 -3.05 -23.49
N ALA A 151 -11.14 -4.33 -23.80
CA ALA A 151 -10.56 -4.98 -24.98
C ALA A 151 -11.33 -4.60 -26.26
#